data_AF-A0A375I3R3-F1
#
_entry.id   AF-A0A375I3R3-F1
#
_cell.length_a   1.000
_cell.length_b   1.000
_cell.length_c   1.000
_cell.angle_alpha   90.00
_cell.angle_beta   90.00
_cell.angle_gamma   90.00
#
_symmetry.space_group_name_H-M   'P 1'
#
loop_
_entity.id
_entity.type
_entity.pdbx_description
1 polymer ?
#
loop_
_entity_poly.entity_id
_entity_poly.type
_entity_poly.pdbx_seq_one_letter_code
_entity_poly.pdbx_strand_id
1 'polypeptide(L)'
;MDFDVLDFARLLNRLPAHLPISDDYDGFVDGEYRRGTPWYTSQRQHMVGWFRAQATTGSGDYSRNTPNHSARRAYNRILNAGSLLWINEALGQDPDLVRQAAEAAALEREYRRRCRIVREYLPWDRVAELAEARGTLRGRVRTLGERFRR
;
A
#
# COMPACT_ATOMS: atom_id res chain seq x y z
N MET A 1 0.83 -11.39 9.28
CA MET A 1 1.45 -10.41 10.22
C MET A 1 0.68 -9.08 10.18
N ASP A 2 0.80 -8.19 11.17
CA ASP A 2 0.21 -6.83 11.12
C ASP A 2 1.11 -5.81 11.84
N PHE A 3 1.00 -4.54 11.44
CA PHE A 3 1.75 -3.42 12.00
C PHE A 3 0.83 -2.26 12.33
N ASP A 4 1.27 -1.37 13.23
CA ASP A 4 0.62 -0.08 13.39
C ASP A 4 0.77 0.77 12.11
N VAL A 5 -0.28 1.48 11.74
CA VAL A 5 -0.32 2.31 10.53
C VAL A 5 0.71 3.44 10.55
N LEU A 6 1.05 3.98 11.73
CA LEU A 6 2.04 5.05 11.86
C LEU A 6 3.45 4.50 11.68
N ASP A 7 3.72 3.32 12.21
CA ASP A 7 5.01 2.66 12.02
C ASP A 7 5.21 2.29 10.55
N PHE A 8 4.19 1.73 9.90
CA PHE A 8 4.24 1.46 8.46
C PHE A 8 4.41 2.74 7.64
N ALA A 9 3.71 3.83 7.97
CA ALA A 9 3.90 5.12 7.31
C ALA A 9 5.32 5.68 7.47
N ARG A 10 5.95 5.52 8.64
CA ARG A 10 7.34 5.93 8.88
C ARG A 10 8.32 5.14 8.01
N LEU A 11 8.08 3.84 7.83
CA LEU A 11 8.83 2.99 6.90
C LEU A 11 8.67 3.51 5.47
N LEU A 12 7.44 3.64 4.98
CA LEU A 12 7.15 4.09 3.60
C LEU A 12 7.80 5.44 3.28
N ASN A 13 7.85 6.36 4.26
CA ASN A 13 8.44 7.68 4.07
C ASN A 13 9.95 7.66 3.78
N ARG A 14 10.64 6.56 4.07
CA ARG A 14 12.08 6.39 3.80
C ARG A 14 12.37 5.72 2.46
N LEU A 15 11.33 5.25 1.76
CA LEU A 15 11.48 4.56 0.49
C LEU A 15 11.59 5.57 -0.68
N PRO A 16 12.09 5.12 -1.85
CA PRO A 16 12.12 5.94 -3.05
C PRO A 16 10.73 6.47 -3.44
N ALA A 17 10.68 7.72 -3.91
CA ALA A 17 9.43 8.34 -4.35
C ALA A 17 8.97 7.82 -5.72
N HIS A 18 9.93 7.54 -6.59
CA HIS A 18 9.79 7.19 -8.00
C HIS A 18 10.51 5.87 -8.27
N LEU A 19 9.84 5.01 -9.02
CA LEU A 19 10.25 3.65 -9.31
C LEU A 19 9.68 3.25 -10.68
N PRO A 20 10.45 2.52 -11.51
CA PRO A 20 10.17 2.39 -12.93
C PRO A 20 8.82 1.73 -13.25
N ILE A 21 8.38 0.71 -12.51
CA ILE A 21 7.16 -0.04 -12.86
C ILE A 21 5.92 0.73 -12.43
N SER A 22 5.91 1.25 -11.19
CA SER A 22 4.77 2.00 -10.67
C SER A 22 4.61 3.37 -11.31
N ASP A 23 5.69 4.06 -11.66
CA ASP A 23 5.64 5.31 -12.42
C ASP A 23 5.10 5.08 -13.84
N ASP A 24 5.57 4.05 -14.54
CA ASP A 24 5.06 3.70 -15.87
C ASP A 24 3.56 3.37 -15.83
N TYR A 25 3.12 2.60 -14.82
CA TYR A 25 1.71 2.26 -14.64
C TYR A 25 0.81 3.49 -14.45
N ASP A 26 1.25 4.48 -13.68
CA ASP A 26 0.52 5.73 -13.47
C ASP A 26 0.69 6.73 -14.64
N GLY A 27 1.52 6.39 -15.63
CA GLY A 27 1.85 7.26 -16.76
C GLY A 27 2.64 8.50 -16.34
N PHE A 28 3.54 8.36 -15.36
CA PHE A 28 4.45 9.40 -14.93
C PHE A 28 5.67 9.45 -15.87
N VAL A 29 5.82 10.56 -16.61
CA VAL A 29 6.87 10.75 -17.61
C VAL A 29 7.44 12.16 -17.44
N ASP A 30 8.78 12.29 -17.46
CA ASP A 30 9.49 13.58 -17.38
C ASP A 30 9.09 14.47 -16.19
N GLY A 31 8.71 13.87 -15.06
CA GLY A 31 8.32 14.61 -13.85
C GLY A 31 6.82 14.90 -13.72
N GLU A 32 6.00 14.48 -14.70
CA GLU A 32 4.58 14.81 -14.76
C GLU A 32 3.69 13.59 -14.98
N TYR A 33 2.48 13.62 -14.42
CA TYR A 33 1.44 12.62 -14.68
C TYR A 33 0.69 12.96 -15.97
N ARG A 34 0.69 12.06 -16.95
CA ARG A 34 0.05 12.29 -18.27
C ARG A 34 -1.47 12.50 -18.22
N ARG A 35 -2.15 12.16 -17.12
CA ARG A 35 -3.61 12.22 -16.99
C ARG A 35 -4.05 13.03 -15.77
N GLY A 36 -3.90 14.36 -15.87
CA GLY A 36 -4.32 15.30 -14.83
C GLY A 36 -3.44 15.18 -13.59
N THR A 37 -2.93 16.31 -13.09
CA THR A 37 -2.05 16.30 -11.93
C THR A 37 -2.85 15.87 -10.69
N PRO A 38 -2.55 14.72 -10.08
CA PRO A 38 -3.14 14.40 -8.79
C PRO A 38 -2.71 15.44 -7.75
N TRP A 39 -3.43 15.56 -6.64
CA TRP A 39 -3.08 16.49 -5.56
C TRP A 39 -1.74 16.15 -4.87
N TYR A 40 -1.17 14.97 -5.16
CA TYR A 40 0.11 14.50 -4.65
C TYR A 40 1.18 14.51 -5.75
N THR A 41 2.44 14.68 -5.36
CA THR A 41 3.59 14.72 -6.27
C THR A 41 4.25 13.35 -6.47
N SER A 42 3.94 12.37 -5.61
CA SER A 42 4.41 10.99 -5.75
C SER A 42 3.51 10.02 -4.98
N GLN A 43 3.54 8.73 -5.38
CA GLN A 43 2.83 7.68 -4.66
C GLN A 43 3.33 7.51 -3.21
N ARG A 44 4.60 7.83 -2.95
CA ARG A 44 5.11 7.92 -1.57
C ARG A 44 4.35 8.92 -0.73
N GLN A 45 4.20 10.17 -1.22
CA GLN A 45 3.47 11.20 -0.48
C GLN A 45 2.04 10.77 -0.24
N HIS A 46 1.38 10.25 -1.28
CA HIS A 46 0.03 9.76 -1.22
C HIS A 46 -0.13 8.66 -0.16
N MET A 47 0.72 7.63 -0.18
CA MET A 47 0.62 6.51 0.75
C MET A 47 1.03 6.85 2.17
N VAL A 48 2.07 7.66 2.38
CA VAL A 48 2.41 8.14 3.72
C VAL A 48 1.23 8.92 4.33
N GLY A 49 0.58 9.78 3.54
CA GLY A 49 -0.64 10.49 3.95
C GLY A 49 -1.79 9.53 4.26
N TRP A 50 -2.07 8.58 3.36
CA TRP A 50 -3.13 7.58 3.52
C TRP A 50 -3.00 6.81 4.84
N PHE A 51 -1.82 6.25 5.13
CA PHE A 51 -1.59 5.45 6.34
C PHE A 51 -1.62 6.31 7.61
N ARG A 52 -1.05 7.52 7.60
CA ARG A 52 -1.15 8.45 8.74
C ARG A 52 -2.60 8.82 9.07
N ALA A 53 -3.42 9.07 8.04
CA ALA A 53 -4.83 9.40 8.23
C ALA A 53 -5.63 8.26 8.85
N GLN A 54 -5.17 6.99 8.75
CA GLN A 54 -5.85 5.86 9.38
C GLN A 54 -5.84 5.94 10.91
N ALA A 55 -4.81 6.51 11.53
CA ALA A 55 -4.73 6.72 12.98
C ALA A 55 -5.65 7.84 13.49
N THR A 56 -6.48 8.42 12.62
CA THR A 56 -7.46 9.46 12.94
C THR A 56 -8.87 8.99 12.56
N THR A 57 -9.88 9.75 12.94
CA THR A 57 -11.26 9.58 12.48
C THR A 57 -11.49 10.09 11.06
N GLY A 58 -10.46 10.61 10.38
CA GLY A 58 -10.58 11.13 9.01
C GLY A 58 -11.42 12.40 8.93
N SER A 59 -11.76 12.79 7.70
CA SER A 59 -12.59 13.96 7.39
C SER A 59 -13.29 13.77 6.04
N GLY A 60 -14.42 14.46 5.83
CA GLY A 60 -15.21 14.35 4.60
C GLY A 60 -15.68 12.93 4.32
N ASP A 61 -15.59 12.50 3.06
CA ASP A 61 -15.97 11.15 2.60
C ASP A 61 -15.15 10.01 3.24
N TYR A 62 -14.05 10.35 3.92
CA TYR A 62 -13.17 9.39 4.58
C TYR A 62 -13.34 9.35 6.11
N SER A 63 -14.37 9.99 6.63
CA SER A 63 -14.71 9.98 8.06
C SER A 63 -15.04 8.58 8.57
N ARG A 64 -14.70 8.29 9.81
CA ARG A 64 -14.91 6.98 10.46
C ARG A 64 -15.11 7.13 11.97
N ASN A 65 -15.96 6.28 12.54
CA ASN A 65 -16.30 6.30 13.96
C ASN A 65 -15.10 5.99 14.87
N THR A 66 -14.20 5.13 14.40
CA THR A 66 -13.00 4.73 15.15
C THR A 66 -11.76 4.77 14.26
N PRO A 67 -10.60 5.20 14.80
CA PRO A 67 -9.32 5.09 14.12
C PRO A 67 -8.99 3.63 13.74
N ASN A 68 -8.28 3.47 12.63
CA ASN A 68 -7.73 2.20 12.19
C ASN A 68 -6.22 2.14 12.45
N HIS A 69 -5.81 1.28 13.38
CA HIS A 69 -4.40 1.02 13.69
C HIS A 69 -3.83 -0.22 12.98
N SER A 70 -4.55 -0.81 12.03
CA SER A 70 -4.08 -1.98 11.27
C SER A 70 -3.60 -1.56 9.89
N ALA A 71 -2.28 -1.69 9.65
CA ALA A 71 -1.68 -1.50 8.34
C ALA A 71 -2.23 -2.50 7.32
N ARG A 72 -2.47 -3.76 7.73
CA ARG A 72 -3.15 -4.76 6.90
C ARG A 72 -4.50 -4.28 6.40
N ARG A 73 -5.34 -3.79 7.32
CA ARG A 73 -6.67 -3.29 6.98
C ARG A 73 -6.59 -2.06 6.09
N ALA A 74 -5.62 -1.17 6.33
CA ALA A 74 -5.40 0.02 5.53
C ALA A 74 -4.98 -0.34 4.09
N TYR A 75 -4.04 -1.27 3.92
CA TYR A 75 -3.59 -1.78 2.63
C TYR A 75 -4.75 -2.38 1.82
N ASN A 76 -5.56 -3.22 2.46
CA ASN A 76 -6.72 -3.87 1.83
C ASN A 76 -7.86 -2.91 1.47
N ARG A 77 -7.82 -1.66 1.95
CA ARG A 77 -8.80 -0.60 1.63
C ARG A 77 -8.34 0.37 0.54
N ILE A 78 -7.08 0.31 0.11
CA ILE A 78 -6.57 1.16 -0.97
C ILE A 78 -7.39 0.96 -2.24
N LEU A 79 -7.93 2.02 -2.81
CA LEU A 79 -8.65 1.98 -4.08
C LEU A 79 -7.82 2.68 -5.16
N ASN A 80 -6.52 2.41 -5.23
CA ASN A 80 -5.64 2.89 -6.28
C ASN A 80 -4.61 1.80 -6.60
N ALA A 81 -4.59 1.34 -7.84
CA ALA A 81 -3.73 0.24 -8.27
C ALA A 81 -2.24 0.65 -8.31
N GLY A 82 -1.93 1.85 -8.82
CA GLY A 82 -0.57 2.40 -8.82
C GLY A 82 0.03 2.47 -7.41
N SER A 83 -0.77 2.86 -6.42
CA SER A 83 -0.33 2.90 -5.02
C SER A 83 0.00 1.52 -4.45
N LEU A 84 -0.76 0.49 -4.83
CA LEU A 84 -0.50 -0.90 -4.42
C LEU A 84 0.79 -1.42 -5.07
N LEU A 85 0.99 -1.11 -6.36
CA LEU A 85 2.22 -1.43 -7.10
C LEU A 85 3.43 -0.75 -6.47
N TRP A 86 3.34 0.57 -6.23
CA TRP A 86 4.40 1.37 -5.61
C TRP A 86 4.81 0.82 -4.25
N ILE A 87 3.85 0.46 -3.36
CA ILE A 87 4.19 -0.11 -2.04
C ILE A 87 5.05 -1.37 -2.20
N ASN A 88 4.69 -2.25 -3.12
CA ASN A 88 5.39 -3.53 -3.30
C ASN A 88 6.76 -3.33 -3.97
N GLU A 89 6.83 -2.52 -5.02
CA GLU A 89 8.09 -2.19 -5.69
C GLU A 89 9.06 -1.51 -4.72
N ALA A 90 8.58 -0.52 -3.95
CA ALA A 90 9.38 0.23 -2.98
C ALA A 90 9.90 -0.66 -1.84
N LEU A 91 9.11 -1.66 -1.44
CA LEU A 91 9.51 -2.66 -0.44
C LEU A 91 10.46 -3.72 -1.00
N GLY A 92 10.81 -3.68 -2.29
CA GLY A 92 11.76 -4.59 -2.92
C GLY A 92 11.16 -5.95 -3.23
N GLN A 93 9.88 -5.99 -3.62
CA GLN A 93 9.29 -7.19 -4.21
C GLN A 93 10.03 -7.60 -5.49
N ASP A 94 9.92 -8.87 -5.85
CA ASP A 94 10.32 -9.36 -7.17
C ASP A 94 9.77 -8.46 -8.30
N PRO A 95 10.63 -7.79 -9.08
CA PRO A 95 10.22 -6.90 -10.15
C PRO A 95 9.36 -7.59 -11.22
N ASP A 96 9.59 -8.88 -11.48
CA ASP A 96 8.82 -9.61 -12.50
C ASP A 96 7.40 -9.87 -12.02
N LEU A 97 7.20 -10.11 -10.72
CA LEU A 97 5.88 -10.26 -10.13
C LEU A 97 5.13 -8.91 -10.11
N VAL A 98 5.81 -7.81 -9.78
CA VAL A 98 5.20 -6.47 -9.82
C VAL A 98 4.79 -6.10 -11.24
N ARG A 99 5.61 -6.42 -12.24
CA ARG A 99 5.29 -6.17 -13.66
C ARG A 99 4.09 -6.98 -14.12
N GLN A 100 4.02 -8.28 -13.79
CA GLN A 100 2.86 -9.11 -14.10
C GLN A 100 1.57 -8.55 -13.47
N ALA A 101 1.64 -8.09 -12.22
CA ALA A 101 0.50 -7.47 -11.55
C ALA A 101 0.07 -6.16 -12.24
N ALA A 102 1.04 -5.34 -12.67
CA ALA A 102 0.79 -4.09 -13.39
C ALA A 102 0.13 -4.35 -14.75
N GLU A 103 0.67 -5.26 -15.54
CA GLU A 103 0.13 -5.65 -16.86
C GLU A 103 -1.29 -6.21 -16.73
N ALA A 104 -1.51 -7.16 -15.82
CA ALA A 104 -2.83 -7.74 -15.58
C ALA A 104 -3.86 -6.67 -15.14
N ALA A 105 -3.45 -5.72 -14.30
CA ALA A 105 -4.32 -4.63 -13.87
C ALA A 105 -4.57 -3.59 -14.98
N ALA A 106 -3.62 -3.38 -15.91
CA ALA A 106 -3.78 -2.45 -17.03
C ALA A 106 -4.80 -2.94 -18.06
N LEU A 107 -4.90 -4.26 -18.24
CA LEU A 107 -5.88 -4.91 -19.14
C LEU A 107 -7.33 -4.84 -18.62
N GLU A 108 -7.52 -4.69 -17.32
CA GLU A 108 -8.85 -4.58 -16.71
C GLU A 108 -9.42 -3.16 -16.87
N ARG A 109 -10.68 -3.06 -17.31
CA ARG A 109 -11.37 -1.77 -17.51
C ARG A 109 -11.94 -1.23 -16.21
N GLU A 110 -12.43 -2.11 -15.34
CA GLU A 110 -13.09 -1.74 -14.10
C GLU A 110 -12.08 -1.40 -13.00
N TYR A 111 -12.04 -0.12 -12.61
CA TYR A 111 -11.07 0.42 -11.67
C TYR A 111 -10.97 -0.35 -10.34
N ARG A 112 -12.12 -0.75 -9.77
CA ARG A 112 -12.14 -1.53 -8.52
C ARG A 112 -11.56 -2.93 -8.70
N ARG A 113 -11.76 -3.54 -9.88
CA ARG A 113 -11.22 -4.87 -10.19
C ARG A 113 -9.70 -4.83 -10.37
N ARG A 114 -9.13 -3.74 -10.90
CA ARG A 114 -7.67 -3.53 -10.94
C ARG A 114 -7.03 -3.69 -9.56
N CYS A 115 -7.59 -3.03 -8.55
CA CYS A 115 -7.08 -3.11 -7.17
C CYS A 115 -7.23 -4.52 -6.56
N ARG A 116 -8.22 -5.29 -7.00
CA ARG A 116 -8.36 -6.70 -6.61
C ARG A 116 -7.27 -7.53 -7.26
N ILE A 117 -7.11 -7.42 -8.58
CA ILE A 117 -6.08 -8.13 -9.36
C ILE A 117 -4.70 -7.88 -8.75
N VAL A 118 -4.31 -6.62 -8.51
CA VAL A 118 -3.00 -6.31 -7.91
C VAL A 118 -2.80 -7.03 -6.57
N ARG A 119 -3.83 -7.14 -5.73
CA ARG A 119 -3.72 -7.84 -4.44
C ARG A 119 -3.68 -9.36 -4.54
N GLU A 120 -4.21 -9.93 -5.61
CA GLU A 120 -4.10 -11.38 -5.86
C GLU A 120 -2.64 -11.75 -6.16
N TYR A 121 -1.91 -10.91 -6.91
CA TYR A 121 -0.46 -11.05 -7.11
C TYR A 121 0.37 -10.61 -5.90
N LEU A 122 -0.06 -9.54 -5.24
CA LEU A 122 0.71 -8.83 -4.21
C LEU A 122 -0.07 -8.81 -2.88
N PRO A 123 -0.21 -9.97 -2.21
CA PRO A 123 -0.98 -10.07 -0.97
C PRO A 123 -0.24 -9.39 0.19
N TRP A 124 -1.02 -8.96 1.18
CA TRP A 124 -0.47 -8.31 2.38
C TRP A 124 0.59 -9.15 3.10
N ASP A 125 0.43 -10.47 3.16
CA ASP A 125 1.35 -11.30 3.94
C ASP A 125 2.78 -11.19 3.39
N ARG A 126 2.95 -11.12 2.07
CA ARG A 126 4.25 -10.86 1.45
C ARG A 126 4.75 -9.43 1.65
N VAL A 127 3.86 -8.44 1.58
CA VAL A 127 4.17 -7.04 1.93
C VAL A 127 4.73 -6.95 3.35
N ALA A 128 4.14 -7.69 4.28
CA ALA A 128 4.53 -7.66 5.68
C ALA A 128 5.92 -8.29 5.92
N GLU A 129 6.21 -9.41 5.25
CA GLU A 129 7.54 -10.03 5.28
C GLU A 129 8.63 -9.08 4.78
N LEU A 130 8.40 -8.42 3.64
CA LEU A 130 9.35 -7.44 3.08
C LEU A 130 9.55 -6.25 4.02
N ALA A 131 8.48 -5.77 4.65
CA ALA A 131 8.53 -4.66 5.58
C ALA A 131 9.31 -4.99 6.87
N GLU A 132 9.17 -6.22 7.38
CA GLU A 132 9.94 -6.72 8.53
C GLU A 132 11.42 -6.91 8.18
N ALA A 133 11.72 -7.50 7.01
CA ALA A 133 13.09 -7.74 6.55
C ALA A 133 13.94 -6.48 6.42
N ARG A 134 13.31 -5.32 6.17
CA ARG A 134 13.98 -4.00 6.12
C ARG A 134 14.34 -3.44 7.51
N GLY A 135 14.21 -4.24 8.57
CA GLY A 135 14.76 -3.98 9.90
C GLY A 135 14.14 -2.80 10.66
N THR A 136 13.01 -2.26 10.17
CA THR A 136 12.39 -1.06 10.73
C THR A 136 11.12 -1.36 11.53
N LEU A 137 10.48 -2.52 11.30
CA LEU A 137 9.25 -2.93 11.96
C LEU A 137 9.46 -4.29 12.62
N ARG A 138 9.16 -4.41 13.92
CA ARG A 138 8.98 -5.72 14.56
C ARG A 138 7.49 -6.05 14.53
N GLY A 139 7.11 -7.10 13.82
CA GLY A 139 5.71 -7.52 13.75
C GLY A 139 5.15 -7.85 15.14
N ARG A 140 3.90 -7.46 15.41
CA ARG A 140 3.15 -8.10 16.50
C ARG A 140 2.59 -9.40 15.94
N VAL A 141 3.23 -10.53 16.26
CA VAL A 141 2.59 -11.84 16.09
C VAL A 141 1.36 -11.84 17.00
N ARG A 142 0.16 -11.70 16.42
CA ARG A 142 -1.06 -12.02 17.14
C ARG A 142 -1.12 -13.54 17.27
N THR A 143 -0.63 -14.07 18.39
CA THR A 143 -1.04 -15.40 18.84
C THR A 143 -2.54 -15.30 19.13
N LEU A 144 -3.38 -15.71 18.18
CA LEU A 144 -4.79 -15.93 18.46
C LEU A 144 -4.93 -17.36 18.99
N GLY A 145 -4.85 -17.49 20.31
CA GLY A 145 -5.01 -18.71 21.09
C GLY A 145 -4.43 -18.38 22.46
N GLU A 146 -5.22 -18.22 23.52
CA GLU A 146 -6.20 -19.19 24.01
C GLU A 146 -7.56 -18.55 24.32
N ARG A 147 -8.63 -19.09 23.73
CA ARG A 147 -9.93 -19.19 24.43
C ARG A 147 -9.90 -20.47 25.26
N PHE A 148 -10.53 -20.41 26.44
CA PHE A 148 -10.91 -21.50 27.37
C PHE A 148 -9.94 -21.90 28.50
N ARG A 149 -10.11 -21.30 29.68
CA ARG A 149 -10.73 -21.91 30.89
C ARG A 149 -10.41 -21.08 32.14
N ARG A 150 -11.41 -20.51 32.79
CA ARG A 150 -12.02 -20.98 34.06
C ARG A 150 -13.20 -20.09 34.41
#